data_AF-A0A8S1DVC8-F1
#
_entry.id   AF-A0A8S1DVC8-F1
#
_cell.length_a   1.000
_cell.length_b   1.000
_cell.length_c   1.000
_cell.angle_alpha   90.00
_cell.angle_beta   90.00
_cell.angle_gamma   90.00
#
_symmetry.space_group_name_H-M   'P 1'
#
loop_
_entity.id
_entity.type
_entity.pdbx_description
1 polymer ?
#
loop_
_entity_poly.entity_id
_entity_poly.type
_entity_poly.pdbx_seq_one_letter_code
_entity_poly.pdbx_strand_id
1 'polypeptide(L)'
;MVEVSSLDWWQRFCTEGYGFTAIPTSPGHHSLTIATWRPVPSPMHSQAARVAQMRRFFIGGTPQLKDLGCSLADTQGKDILSRFGLCTISSGQVNVTLEVGLQGPKDGKILAKSTLLGKKMQSGRSDQLVSSVDQVIAAYLRVKSRMASVREAMKTMMDERQSD
;
A
#
# COMPACT_ATOMS: atom_id res chain seq x y z
N MET A 1 -3.27 -11.46 -6.49
CA MET A 1 -3.84 -12.55 -5.66
C MET A 1 -4.23 -13.68 -6.60
N VAL A 2 -4.11 -14.93 -6.16
CA VAL A 2 -4.40 -16.12 -6.97
C VAL A 2 -5.44 -16.96 -6.21
N GLU A 3 -6.50 -17.38 -6.90
CA GLU A 3 -7.42 -18.42 -6.43
C GLU A 3 -7.08 -19.73 -7.12
N VAL A 4 -6.99 -20.80 -6.33
CA VAL A 4 -6.68 -22.15 -6.80
C VAL A 4 -7.93 -22.98 -6.67
N SER A 5 -8.42 -23.46 -7.81
CA SER A 5 -9.63 -24.28 -7.88
C SER A 5 -9.35 -25.59 -8.61
N SER A 6 -9.90 -26.68 -8.10
CA SER A 6 -9.88 -27.98 -8.74
C SER A 6 -11.23 -28.27 -9.39
N LEU A 7 -11.21 -29.07 -10.46
CA LEU A 7 -12.41 -29.57 -11.12
C LEU A 7 -12.49 -31.08 -10.85
N ASP A 8 -13.60 -31.52 -10.27
CA ASP A 8 -13.83 -32.95 -10.03
C ASP A 8 -14.43 -33.65 -11.26
N TRP A 9 -14.53 -34.99 -11.18
CA TRP A 9 -15.09 -35.81 -12.25
C TRP A 9 -16.59 -35.55 -12.50
N TRP A 10 -17.28 -34.94 -11.54
CA TRP A 10 -18.67 -34.50 -11.66
C TRP A 10 -18.81 -33.06 -12.18
N GLN A 11 -17.74 -32.48 -12.73
CA GLN A 11 -17.70 -31.12 -13.27
C GLN A 11 -18.02 -30.06 -12.21
N ARG A 12 -17.70 -30.31 -10.94
CA ARG A 12 -17.88 -29.35 -9.85
C ARG A 12 -16.55 -28.64 -9.56
N PHE A 13 -16.64 -27.33 -9.39
CA PHE A 13 -15.49 -26.51 -8.99
C PHE A 13 -15.36 -26.51 -7.47
N CYS A 14 -14.17 -26.85 -6.97
CA CYS A 14 -13.83 -26.77 -5.55
C CYS A 14 -12.69 -25.78 -5.36
N THR A 15 -12.84 -24.79 -4.48
CA THR A 15 -11.76 -23.85 -4.15
C THR A 15 -10.78 -24.53 -3.20
N GLU A 16 -9.58 -24.85 -3.70
CA GLU A 16 -8.53 -25.49 -2.92
C GLU A 16 -7.85 -24.50 -1.97
N GLY A 17 -7.73 -23.24 -2.37
CA GLY A 17 -7.22 -22.17 -1.53
C GLY A 17 -6.89 -20.90 -2.30
N TYR A 18 -6.40 -19.92 -1.55
CA TYR A 18 -5.99 -18.62 -2.02
C TYR A 18 -4.50 -18.43 -1.76
N GLY A 19 -3.84 -17.72 -2.65
CA GLY A 19 -2.43 -17.39 -2.55
C GLY A 19 -2.22 -15.91 -2.86
N PHE A 20 -1.14 -15.35 -2.32
CA PHE A 20 -0.72 -14.00 -2.64
C PHE A 20 0.75 -13.99 -3.01
N THR A 21 1.06 -13.33 -4.13
CA THR A 21 2.40 -12.98 -4.53
C THR A 21 2.38 -11.61 -5.19
N ALA A 22 3.46 -10.85 -5.03
CA ALA A 22 3.70 -9.65 -5.82
C ALA A 22 4.15 -10.04 -7.23
N ILE A 23 3.72 -9.26 -8.22
CA ILE A 23 4.21 -9.43 -9.60
C ILE A 23 5.64 -8.87 -9.66
N PRO A 24 6.61 -9.61 -10.23
CA PRO A 24 7.96 -9.12 -10.41
C PRO A 24 7.98 -7.84 -11.25
N THR A 25 8.77 -6.86 -10.83
CA THR A 25 8.87 -5.57 -11.53
C THR A 25 9.94 -5.58 -12.63
N SER A 26 10.71 -6.65 -12.75
CA SER A 26 11.68 -6.84 -13.81
C SER A 26 11.06 -7.59 -14.99
N PRO A 27 11.29 -7.13 -16.23
CA PRO A 27 10.83 -7.86 -17.40
C PRO A 27 11.61 -9.18 -17.55
N GLY A 28 10.96 -10.22 -18.05
CA GLY A 28 11.55 -11.54 -18.27
C GLY A 28 10.72 -12.69 -17.70
N HIS A 29 11.34 -13.86 -17.66
CA HIS A 29 10.74 -15.10 -17.17
C HIS A 29 11.00 -15.26 -15.66
N HIS A 30 9.92 -15.44 -14.89
CA HIS A 30 9.98 -15.62 -13.44
C HIS A 30 9.20 -16.87 -13.02
N SER A 31 9.82 -17.69 -12.18
CA SER A 31 9.14 -18.83 -11.53
C SER A 31 8.86 -18.47 -10.07
N LEU A 32 7.60 -18.44 -9.68
CA LEU A 32 7.15 -18.12 -8.33
C LEU A 32 6.46 -19.30 -7.68
N THR A 33 6.86 -19.63 -6.46
CA THR A 33 6.18 -20.61 -5.61
C THR A 33 5.29 -19.86 -4.63
N ILE A 34 3.98 -20.03 -4.78
CA ILE A 34 2.96 -19.34 -3.99
C ILE A 34 2.41 -20.33 -2.96
N ALA A 35 2.60 -20.04 -1.67
CA ALA A 35 1.94 -20.79 -0.61
C ALA A 35 0.45 -20.47 -0.59
N THR A 36 -0.37 -21.51 -0.54
CA THR A 36 -1.83 -21.39 -0.51
C THR A 36 -2.37 -21.61 0.88
N TRP A 37 -3.44 -20.90 1.19
CA TRP A 37 -4.17 -21.00 2.44
C TRP A 37 -5.67 -20.95 2.15
N ARG A 38 -6.48 -21.46 3.07
CA ARG A 38 -7.94 -21.42 2.95
C ARG A 38 -8.58 -21.03 4.28
N PRO A 39 -9.73 -20.35 4.25
CA PRO A 39 -10.46 -20.03 5.47
C PRO A 39 -11.07 -21.28 6.11
N VAL A 40 -11.09 -21.30 7.44
CA VAL A 40 -11.72 -22.33 8.27
C VAL A 40 -12.58 -21.63 9.33
N PRO A 41 -13.77 -22.16 9.64
CA PRO A 41 -14.59 -21.62 10.73
C PRO A 41 -13.82 -21.63 12.06
N SER A 42 -13.83 -20.49 12.76
CA SER A 42 -13.28 -20.37 14.10
C SER A 42 -14.35 -20.66 15.15
N PRO A 43 -14.05 -21.40 16.24
CA PRO A 43 -12.80 -22.12 16.50
C PRO A 43 -12.72 -23.43 15.68
N MET A 44 -11.50 -23.91 15.41
CA MET A 44 -11.23 -25.08 14.55
C MET A 44 -11.87 -26.40 15.05
N HIS A 45 -12.13 -26.51 16.35
CA HIS A 45 -12.82 -27.67 16.95
C HIS A 45 -14.35 -27.52 17.01
N SER A 46 -14.90 -26.42 16.48
CA SER A 46 -16.34 -26.21 16.46
C SER A 46 -17.07 -27.24 15.59
N GLN A 47 -18.36 -27.46 15.89
CA GLN A 47 -19.24 -28.24 15.01
C GLN A 47 -19.25 -27.67 13.59
N ALA A 48 -19.21 -26.34 13.44
CA ALA A 48 -19.16 -25.67 12.13
C ALA A 48 -17.89 -26.05 11.34
N ALA A 49 -16.72 -26.10 11.99
CA ALA A 49 -15.47 -26.51 11.35
C ALA A 49 -15.51 -27.98 10.89
N ARG A 50 -16.05 -28.89 11.72
CA ARG A 50 -16.26 -30.31 11.34
C ARG A 50 -17.22 -30.44 10.16
N VAL A 51 -18.35 -29.74 10.19
CA VAL A 51 -19.33 -29.72 9.09
C VAL A 51 -18.71 -29.17 7.81
N ALA A 52 -17.90 -28.11 7.89
CA ALA A 52 -17.19 -27.56 6.74
C ALA A 52 -16.20 -28.55 6.12
N GLN A 53 -15.47 -29.32 6.95
CA GLN A 53 -14.57 -30.37 6.47
C GLN A 53 -15.33 -31.52 5.80
N MET A 54 -16.45 -31.96 6.38
CA MET A 54 -17.31 -32.99 5.80
C MET A 54 -17.92 -32.53 4.47
N ARG A 55 -18.43 -31.29 4.40
CA ARG A 55 -18.96 -30.70 3.16
C ARG A 55 -17.91 -30.65 2.07
N ARG A 56 -16.68 -30.26 2.39
CA ARG A 56 -15.58 -30.28 1.42
C ARG A 56 -15.30 -31.69 0.92
N PHE A 57 -15.22 -32.67 1.81
CA PHE A 57 -14.87 -34.04 1.45
C PHE A 57 -15.95 -34.76 0.64
N PHE A 58 -17.22 -34.63 1.03
CA PHE A 58 -18.32 -35.40 0.42
C PHE A 58 -19.07 -34.66 -0.69
N ILE A 59 -19.25 -33.35 -0.53
CA ILE A 59 -20.14 -32.56 -1.41
C ILE A 59 -19.35 -31.60 -2.30
N GLY A 60 -18.07 -31.34 -1.97
CA GLY A 60 -17.24 -30.33 -2.63
C GLY A 60 -17.48 -28.91 -2.09
N GLY A 61 -18.19 -28.76 -0.97
CA GLY A 61 -18.49 -27.45 -0.39
C GLY A 61 -17.31 -26.87 0.38
N THR A 62 -16.64 -25.85 -0.17
CA THR A 62 -15.52 -25.15 0.46
C THR A 62 -15.91 -23.77 0.99
N PRO A 63 -15.49 -23.37 2.20
CA PRO A 63 -15.64 -21.98 2.63
C PRO A 63 -14.86 -21.06 1.69
N GLN A 64 -15.56 -20.11 1.07
CA GLN A 64 -14.98 -19.13 0.13
C GLN A 64 -14.93 -17.74 0.76
N LEU A 65 -13.98 -16.93 0.31
CA LEU A 65 -13.94 -15.50 0.63
C LEU A 65 -15.06 -14.80 -0.15
N LYS A 66 -15.81 -13.92 0.53
CA LYS A 66 -16.87 -13.12 -0.09
C LYS A 66 -16.30 -12.09 -1.08
N ASP A 67 -15.15 -11.52 -0.74
CA ASP A 67 -14.39 -10.63 -1.60
C ASP A 67 -12.89 -10.88 -1.39
N LEU A 68 -12.14 -10.90 -2.51
CA LEU A 68 -10.69 -11.04 -2.55
C LEU A 68 -9.99 -9.75 -2.10
N GLY A 69 -10.67 -8.61 -2.21
CA GLY A 69 -10.21 -7.29 -1.74
C GLY A 69 -10.52 -6.99 -0.27
N CYS A 70 -11.47 -7.70 0.35
CA CYS A 70 -11.80 -7.52 1.75
C CYS A 70 -10.74 -8.18 2.65
N SER A 71 -9.78 -7.37 3.07
CA SER A 71 -9.10 -7.63 4.34
C SER A 71 -10.16 -7.57 5.45
N LEU A 72 -10.22 -8.64 6.25
CA LEU A 72 -10.84 -8.68 7.58
C LEU A 72 -12.35 -8.97 7.57
N ALA A 73 -12.73 -9.85 8.50
CA ALA A 73 -14.04 -10.45 8.60
C ALA A 73 -15.14 -9.39 8.77
N ASP A 74 -16.17 -9.47 7.94
CA ASP A 74 -17.45 -8.79 8.12
C ASP A 74 -18.14 -9.37 9.37
N THR A 75 -17.72 -8.90 10.55
CA THR A 75 -18.42 -9.17 11.80
C THR A 75 -19.70 -8.35 11.81
N GLN A 76 -20.75 -8.94 11.24
CA GLN A 76 -22.15 -8.60 11.50
C GLN A 76 -22.47 -7.10 11.46
N GLY A 77 -22.32 -6.47 10.29
CA GLY A 77 -22.96 -5.17 10.02
C GLY A 77 -22.48 -4.00 10.86
N LYS A 78 -21.30 -4.12 11.49
CA LYS A 78 -20.57 -2.99 12.07
C LYS A 78 -19.36 -2.73 11.19
N ASP A 79 -19.19 -1.47 10.79
CA ASP A 79 -18.05 -0.92 10.05
C ASP A 79 -16.78 -0.89 10.93
N ILE A 80 -16.47 -2.04 11.54
CA ILE A 80 -15.29 -2.27 12.36
C ILE A 80 -14.65 -3.52 11.77
N LEU A 81 -13.55 -3.30 11.06
CA LEU A 81 -12.73 -4.37 10.51
C LEU A 81 -12.08 -5.15 11.66
N SER A 82 -12.72 -6.23 12.11
CA SER A 82 -12.16 -7.07 13.15
C SER A 82 -10.98 -7.87 12.60
N ARG A 83 -9.79 -7.64 13.18
CA ARG A 83 -8.58 -8.45 12.90
C ARG A 83 -8.69 -9.90 13.38
N PHE A 84 -9.64 -10.18 14.25
CA PHE A 84 -9.79 -11.46 14.93
C PHE A 84 -11.09 -12.11 14.48
N GLY A 85 -10.99 -13.05 13.53
CA GLY A 85 -12.15 -13.77 13.01
C GLY A 85 -11.84 -14.72 11.85
N LEU A 86 -10.77 -14.45 11.09
CA LEU A 86 -10.33 -15.33 10.02
C LEU A 86 -9.33 -16.36 10.54
N CYS A 87 -9.77 -17.59 10.75
CA CYS A 87 -8.86 -18.72 10.91
C CYS A 87 -8.52 -19.27 9.52
N THR A 88 -7.23 -19.53 9.27
CA THR A 88 -6.75 -20.09 8.00
C THR A 88 -5.97 -21.37 8.25
N ILE A 89 -5.94 -22.24 7.24
CA ILE A 89 -5.10 -23.44 7.21
C ILE A 89 -4.33 -23.47 5.90
N SER A 90 -3.09 -23.94 5.92
CA SER A 90 -2.28 -24.13 4.71
C SER A 90 -2.91 -25.21 3.81
N SER A 91 -2.90 -24.98 2.50
CA SER A 91 -3.47 -25.86 1.48
C SER A 91 -2.45 -26.28 0.40
N GLY A 92 -1.15 -26.19 0.73
CA GLY A 92 -0.05 -26.53 -0.17
C GLY A 92 0.59 -25.32 -0.86
N GLN A 93 1.16 -25.57 -2.05
CA GLN A 93 1.88 -24.56 -2.83
C GLN A 93 1.58 -24.74 -4.31
N VAL A 94 1.56 -23.63 -5.05
CA VAL A 94 1.40 -23.61 -6.50
C VAL A 94 2.60 -22.91 -7.13
N ASN A 95 3.20 -23.56 -8.13
CA ASN A 95 4.25 -22.98 -8.93
C ASN A 95 3.63 -22.27 -10.13
N VAL A 96 3.91 -20.98 -10.26
CA VAL A 96 3.42 -20.14 -11.37
C VAL A 96 4.62 -19.58 -12.11
N THR A 97 4.66 -19.82 -13.41
CA THR A 97 5.61 -19.21 -14.34
C THR A 97 4.98 -17.97 -14.96
N LEU A 98 5.65 -16.83 -14.83
CA LEU A 98 5.19 -15.55 -15.34
C LEU A 98 6.19 -15.02 -16.36
N GLU A 99 5.69 -14.66 -17.53
CA GLU A 99 6.43 -13.84 -18.49
C GLU A 99 5.99 -12.39 -18.32
N VAL A 100 6.88 -11.56 -17.80
CA VAL A 100 6.57 -10.17 -17.49
C VAL A 100 7.11 -9.27 -18.60
N GLY A 101 6.21 -8.59 -19.30
CA GLY A 101 6.53 -7.49 -20.21
C GLY A 101 6.30 -6.16 -19.53
N LEU A 102 7.29 -5.26 -19.54
CA LEU A 102 7.13 -3.91 -19.02
C LEU A 102 6.89 -2.94 -20.19
N GLN A 103 5.72 -2.30 -20.21
CA GLN A 103 5.41 -1.22 -21.15
C GLN A 103 5.35 0.11 -20.39
N GLY A 104 6.33 0.98 -20.63
CA GLY A 104 6.43 2.29 -20.00
C GLY A 104 7.50 3.18 -20.66
N PRO A 105 7.58 4.47 -20.33
CA PRO A 105 8.56 5.39 -20.92
C PRO A 105 9.99 4.88 -20.72
N LYS A 106 10.84 5.07 -21.74
CA LYS A 106 12.20 4.50 -21.87
C LYS A 106 13.20 4.85 -20.75
N ASP A 107 12.80 5.67 -19.78
CA ASP A 107 13.60 5.99 -18.61
C ASP A 107 13.28 5.02 -17.46
N GLY A 108 13.90 3.85 -17.52
CA GLY A 108 13.80 2.73 -16.57
C GLY A 108 14.28 3.01 -15.14
N LYS A 109 13.80 4.09 -14.51
CA LYS A 109 14.06 4.46 -13.11
C LYS A 109 12.86 4.24 -12.18
N ILE A 110 11.73 3.77 -12.69
CA ILE A 110 10.49 3.68 -11.90
C ILE A 110 10.45 2.43 -10.98
N LEU A 111 11.25 1.39 -11.22
CA LEU A 111 11.03 0.10 -10.54
C LEU A 111 12.18 -0.40 -9.65
N ALA A 112 13.29 0.34 -9.56
CA ALA A 112 14.47 -0.05 -8.78
C ALA A 112 14.58 0.60 -7.39
N LYS A 113 13.53 1.28 -6.89
CA LYS A 113 13.60 2.03 -5.62
C LYS A 113 12.37 1.88 -4.72
N SER A 114 11.90 0.65 -4.46
CA SER A 114 11.02 0.40 -3.30
C SER A 114 11.79 -0.18 -2.10
N THR A 115 13.11 -0.08 -2.09
CA THR A 115 13.89 -0.19 -0.86
C THR A 115 13.90 1.19 -0.22
N LEU A 116 13.00 1.36 0.75
CA LEU A 116 13.10 2.23 1.94
C LEU A 116 14.17 3.35 1.87
N LEU A 117 13.70 4.59 1.97
CA LEU A 117 14.44 5.86 2.08
C LEU A 117 14.86 6.55 0.76
N GLY A 118 14.06 7.57 0.41
CA GLY A 118 14.57 8.80 -0.20
C GLY A 118 14.44 8.93 -1.71
N LYS A 119 13.39 9.62 -2.15
CA LYS A 119 13.46 10.88 -2.93
C LYS A 119 12.11 11.21 -3.58
N LYS A 120 11.38 12.09 -2.90
CA LYS A 120 10.74 13.30 -3.45
C LYS A 120 10.31 13.23 -4.92
N MET A 121 9.06 12.82 -5.17
CA MET A 121 8.33 13.24 -6.36
C MET A 121 6.80 13.19 -6.15
N GLN A 122 6.28 14.21 -5.48
CA GLN A 122 4.96 14.81 -5.66
C GLN A 122 5.26 16.29 -5.36
N SER A 123 5.00 17.30 -6.18
CA SER A 123 3.88 17.54 -7.06
C SER A 123 4.23 18.80 -7.87
N GLY A 124 4.17 18.75 -9.21
CA GLY A 124 4.35 19.94 -10.06
C GLY A 124 3.31 21.05 -9.84
N ARG A 125 2.28 20.82 -9.02
CA ARG A 125 1.31 21.84 -8.58
C ARG A 125 1.69 22.48 -7.24
N SER A 126 2.45 21.77 -6.40
CA SER A 126 2.93 22.28 -5.11
C SER A 126 4.11 23.24 -5.28
N ASP A 127 4.99 23.00 -6.25
CA ASP A 127 6.19 23.81 -6.43
C ASP A 127 5.87 25.27 -6.82
N GLN A 128 4.79 25.51 -7.58
CA GLN A 128 4.35 26.87 -7.91
C GLN A 128 3.84 27.61 -6.66
N LEU A 129 3.05 26.95 -5.81
CA LEU A 129 2.56 27.55 -4.55
C LEU A 129 3.70 27.77 -3.54
N VAL A 130 4.61 26.80 -3.40
CA VAL A 130 5.77 26.92 -2.51
C VAL A 130 6.70 28.05 -2.98
N SER A 131 6.95 28.17 -4.28
CA SER A 131 7.80 29.24 -4.82
C SER A 131 7.21 30.65 -4.60
N SER A 132 5.88 30.79 -4.65
CA SER A 132 5.19 32.05 -4.36
C SER A 132 5.35 32.46 -2.89
N VAL A 133 5.21 31.50 -1.96
CA VAL A 133 5.40 31.74 -0.52
C VAL A 133 6.86 32.10 -0.21
N ASP A 134 7.82 31.42 -0.81
CA ASP A 134 9.25 31.71 -0.61
C ASP A 134 9.65 33.10 -1.11
N GLN A 135 9.07 33.56 -2.23
CA GLN A 135 9.28 34.91 -2.76
C GLN A 135 8.76 35.99 -1.81
N VAL A 136 7.57 35.80 -1.23
CA VAL A 136 6.99 36.74 -0.27
C VAL A 136 7.82 36.83 1.01
N ILE A 137 8.27 35.70 1.54
CA ILE A 137 9.12 35.67 2.74
C ILE A 137 10.46 36.37 2.46
N ALA A 138 11.10 36.09 1.32
CA ALA A 138 12.35 36.74 0.93
C ALA A 138 12.20 38.26 0.77
N ALA A 139 11.10 38.71 0.17
CA ALA A 139 10.79 40.14 0.02
C ALA A 139 10.58 40.82 1.40
N TYR A 140 9.82 40.20 2.29
CA TYR A 140 9.58 40.71 3.64
C TYR A 140 10.87 40.85 4.45
N LEU A 141 11.72 39.83 4.43
CA LEU A 141 13.01 39.85 5.16
C LEU A 141 13.98 40.90 4.59
N ARG A 142 13.98 41.11 3.28
CA ARG A 142 14.76 42.17 2.62
C ARG A 142 14.31 43.56 3.05
N VAL A 143 13.00 43.80 3.14
CA VAL A 143 12.48 45.08 3.64
C VAL A 143 12.81 45.26 5.12
N LYS A 144 12.64 44.21 5.93
CA LYS A 144 12.89 44.26 7.37
C LYS A 144 14.35 44.60 7.70
N SER A 145 15.31 44.00 7.01
CA SER A 145 16.74 44.31 7.18
C SER A 145 17.08 45.74 6.77
N ARG A 146 16.52 46.23 5.66
CA ARG A 146 16.69 47.62 5.22
C ARG A 146 16.06 48.63 6.19
N MET A 147 14.90 48.31 6.78
CA MET A 147 14.28 49.15 7.80
C MET A 147 15.05 49.15 9.13
N ALA A 148 15.79 48.08 9.43
CA ALA A 148 16.67 48.03 10.59
C ALA A 148 17.89 48.94 10.37
N SER A 149 18.58 48.81 9.23
CA SER A 149 19.74 49.67 8.91
C SER A 149 19.37 51.15 8.81
N VAL A 150 18.20 51.48 8.24
CA VAL A 150 17.71 52.86 8.20
C VAL A 150 17.39 53.38 9.61
N ARG A 151 16.83 52.56 10.49
CA ARG A 151 16.57 52.94 11.88
C ARG A 151 17.85 53.19 12.66
N GLU A 152 18.85 52.36 12.48
CA GLU A 152 20.16 52.53 13.11
C GLU A 152 20.86 53.79 12.59
N ALA A 153 20.85 54.04 11.27
CA ALA A 153 21.39 55.28 10.69
C ALA A 153 20.63 56.54 11.13
N MET A 154 19.30 56.45 11.29
CA MET A 154 18.49 57.56 11.82
C MET A 154 18.84 57.84 13.29
N LYS A 155 19.10 56.79 14.08
CA LYS A 155 19.52 56.93 15.47
C LYS A 155 20.90 57.59 15.58
N THR A 156 21.87 57.18 14.76
CA THR A 156 23.21 57.81 14.77
C THR A 156 23.16 59.28 14.32
N MET A 157 22.35 59.62 13.31
CA MET A 157 22.16 61.02 12.89
C MET A 157 21.47 61.90 13.96
N MET A 158 20.69 61.30 14.86
CA MET A 158 20.08 62.01 15.99
C MET A 158 21.07 62.22 17.14
N ASP A 159 21.93 61.24 17.41
CA ASP A 159 23.00 61.36 18.42
C ASP A 159 24.08 62.38 17.99
N GLU A 160 24.44 62.44 16.69
CA GLU A 160 25.40 63.44 16.16
C GLU A 160 24.87 64.88 16.25
N ARG A 161 23.55 65.10 16.12
CA ARG A 161 22.93 66.43 16.26
C ARG A 161 22.79 66.92 17.71
N GLN A 162 23.05 66.06 18.70
CA GLN A 162 23.00 66.42 20.12
C GLN A 162 24.40 66.66 20.71
N SER A 163 25.47 66.49 19.92
CA SER A 163 26.86 66.70 20.33
C SER A 163 27.54 67.94 19.70
N ASP A 164 26.82 68.69 18.85
CA ASP A 164 27.16 70.04 18.39
C ASP A 164 26.30 71.08 19.14
#